data_AF-A0A0E9N0Q7-F1
#
_entry.id   AF-A0A0E9N0Q7-F1
#
_cell.length_a   1.000
_cell.length_b   1.000
_cell.length_c   1.000
_cell.angle_alpha   90.00
_cell.angle_beta   90.00
_cell.angle_gamma   90.00
#
_symmetry.space_group_name_H-M   'P 1'
#
loop_
_entity.id
_entity.type
_entity.pdbx_description
1 polymer ?
#
loop_
_entity_poly.entity_id
_entity_poly.type
_entity_poly.pdbx_seq_one_letter_code
_entity_poly.pdbx_strand_id
1 'polypeptide(L)'
;MKQLTTALLVAISFFILPACQKEISFETPNASPNNPANPNDPDDPNQPGGGGNLVGVYDFIDMAVKGTTKTESRTGGMTMRSTAYLDYTSINNKGVLTLTENKVTSKGLGYDVKQNIRIESQVVGIPGTVPLDFPMDESFPPSDAEGDYVLKGADSIKFTGFNINPPVNASGLEGKTNTTMKYRWDGDILILNDAYIDSNSPDPSVTVSVDIKMTVRYKKRP
;
A
#
# COMPACT_ATOMS: atom_id res chain seq x y z
N MET A 1 -7.66 1.86 73.47
CA MET A 1 -8.33 0.95 72.51
C MET A 1 -7.75 1.23 71.12
N LYS A 2 -7.10 0.20 70.51
CA LYS A 2 -6.76 0.01 69.07
C LYS A 2 -5.89 1.12 68.42
N GLN A 3 -4.62 1.00 68.02
CA GLN A 3 -3.82 -0.05 67.34
C GLN A 3 -4.42 -0.57 66.02
N LEU A 4 -3.57 -0.69 64.99
CA LEU A 4 -3.77 -1.00 63.54
C LEU A 4 -3.98 0.25 62.65
N THR A 5 -3.28 0.50 61.53
CA THR A 5 -2.51 -0.34 60.57
C THR A 5 -1.74 0.64 59.65
N THR A 6 -0.40 0.63 59.57
CA THR A 6 0.49 -0.18 58.70
C THR A 6 0.46 0.16 57.20
N ALA A 7 1.58 0.73 56.75
CA ALA A 7 2.28 0.58 55.46
C ALA A 7 1.63 1.02 54.14
N LEU A 8 2.23 2.03 53.49
CA LEU A 8 2.41 2.02 52.04
C LEU A 8 3.87 2.35 51.73
N LEU A 9 4.53 1.37 51.14
CA LEU A 9 5.97 1.21 51.02
C LEU A 9 6.47 1.79 49.70
N VAL A 10 7.65 2.38 49.79
CA VAL A 10 8.51 2.97 48.74
C VAL A 10 8.72 2.02 47.56
N ALA A 11 8.42 2.47 46.33
CA ALA A 11 8.93 1.91 45.09
C ALA A 11 8.81 2.92 43.93
N ILE A 12 9.75 3.85 43.82
CA ILE A 12 9.96 4.61 42.57
C ILE A 12 11.45 4.53 42.23
N SER A 13 11.83 3.38 41.68
CA SER A 13 13.08 3.19 40.95
C SER A 13 12.76 3.30 39.46
N PHE A 14 12.75 4.52 38.94
CA PHE A 14 12.61 4.75 37.50
C PHE A 14 14.00 4.70 36.84
N PHE A 15 14.14 3.74 35.94
CA PHE A 15 15.29 3.50 35.08
C PHE A 15 15.58 4.73 34.21
N ILE A 16 16.82 5.21 34.27
CA ILE A 16 17.39 6.13 33.28
C ILE A 16 18.06 5.26 32.23
N LEU A 17 17.51 5.22 31.02
CA LEU A 17 18.19 4.68 29.83
C LEU A 17 18.61 5.85 28.92
N PRO A 18 19.81 5.82 28.33
CA PRO A 18 20.35 6.92 27.54
C PRO A 18 19.68 7.01 26.17
N ALA A 19 19.14 8.20 25.84
CA ALA A 19 18.71 8.54 24.49
C ALA A 19 19.94 8.82 23.62
N CYS A 20 20.42 7.80 22.90
CA CYS A 20 21.21 8.01 21.69
C CYS A 20 20.25 8.22 20.52
N GLN A 21 19.84 9.47 20.27
CA GLN A 21 19.37 9.84 18.94
C GLN A 21 20.61 10.12 18.07
N LYS A 22 21.02 9.12 17.29
CA LYS A 22 21.90 9.34 16.15
C LYS A 22 21.02 9.89 15.03
N GLU A 23 21.12 11.18 14.76
CA GLU A 23 20.53 11.80 13.59
C GLU A 23 21.20 11.24 12.33
N ILE A 24 20.42 10.54 11.49
CA ILE A 24 20.84 10.21 10.14
C ILE A 24 20.58 11.46 9.31
N SER A 25 21.63 12.24 9.13
CA SER A 25 21.74 13.22 8.04
C SER A 25 21.65 12.46 6.72
N PHE A 26 20.57 12.67 5.97
CA PHE A 26 20.51 12.29 4.57
C PHE A 26 21.33 13.31 3.78
N GLU A 27 22.63 13.04 3.62
CA GLU A 27 23.37 13.64 2.51
C GLU A 27 22.92 12.96 1.23
N THR A 28 22.49 13.76 0.26
CA THR A 28 22.20 13.32 -1.10
C THR A 28 23.44 12.65 -1.69
N PRO A 29 23.44 11.34 -2.03
CA PRO A 29 24.61 10.73 -2.63
C PRO A 29 24.77 11.28 -4.05
N ASN A 30 25.79 12.12 -4.21
CA ASN A 30 26.31 12.51 -5.50
C ASN A 30 26.77 11.22 -6.21
N ALA A 31 26.12 10.86 -7.31
CA ALA A 31 26.46 9.65 -8.07
C ALA A 31 27.88 9.80 -8.64
N SER A 32 28.86 9.20 -7.97
CA SER A 32 30.22 9.07 -8.48
C SER A 32 30.31 7.78 -9.31
N PRO A 33 30.74 7.83 -10.58
CA PRO A 33 30.62 6.69 -11.51
C PRO A 33 31.61 5.53 -11.30
N ASN A 34 32.34 5.47 -10.17
CA ASN A 34 33.46 4.52 -9.99
C ASN A 34 33.52 3.86 -8.59
N ASN A 35 32.40 3.38 -8.03
CA ASN A 35 32.45 2.55 -6.82
C ASN A 35 32.17 1.07 -7.16
N PRO A 36 33.05 0.10 -6.82
CA PRO A 36 32.76 -1.31 -7.00
C PRO A 36 31.50 -1.71 -6.20
N ALA A 37 30.64 -2.52 -6.82
CA ALA A 37 29.39 -3.02 -6.26
C ALA A 37 29.58 -3.50 -4.81
N ASN A 38 28.86 -2.89 -3.88
CA ASN A 38 28.84 -3.34 -2.49
C ASN A 38 27.76 -4.43 -2.38
N PRO A 39 28.11 -5.71 -2.14
CA PRO A 39 27.14 -6.80 -2.10
C PRO A 39 26.11 -6.71 -0.95
N ASN A 40 26.25 -5.70 -0.07
CA ASN A 40 25.33 -5.43 1.03
C ASN A 40 24.58 -4.09 0.88
N ASP A 41 24.67 -3.42 -0.27
CA ASP A 41 23.86 -2.23 -0.54
C ASP A 41 22.49 -2.66 -1.07
N PRO A 42 21.41 -2.58 -0.26
CA PRO A 42 20.08 -2.98 -0.69
C PRO A 42 19.54 -2.09 -1.83
N ASP A 43 20.19 -0.97 -2.14
CA ASP A 43 19.85 -0.05 -3.22
C ASP A 43 20.76 -0.14 -4.45
N ASP A 44 21.70 -1.09 -4.49
CA ASP A 44 22.51 -1.35 -5.70
C ASP A 44 21.63 -1.91 -6.83
N PRO A 45 21.49 -1.20 -7.97
CA PRO A 45 20.72 -1.67 -9.12
C PRO A 45 21.32 -2.90 -9.82
N ASN A 46 22.57 -3.29 -9.49
CA ASN A 46 23.28 -4.42 -10.11
C ASN A 46 23.31 -5.69 -9.24
N GLN A 47 22.69 -5.70 -8.06
CA GLN A 47 22.65 -6.92 -7.24
C GLN A 47 21.58 -7.90 -7.78
N PRO A 48 21.92 -9.17 -8.10
CA PRO A 48 20.93 -10.18 -8.42
C PRO A 48 20.08 -10.46 -7.18
N GLY A 49 18.85 -9.92 -7.16
CA GLY A 49 17.89 -10.13 -6.09
C GLY A 49 17.53 -11.61 -6.01
N GLY A 50 17.97 -12.29 -4.95
CA GLY A 50 17.74 -13.72 -4.75
C GLY A 50 16.27 -14.05 -4.49
N GLY A 51 15.44 -14.10 -5.54
CA GLY A 51 14.01 -14.43 -5.48
C GLY A 51 13.67 -15.90 -5.18
N GLY A 52 14.64 -16.71 -4.74
CA GLY A 52 14.53 -18.18 -4.70
C GLY A 52 13.32 -18.73 -3.94
N ASN A 53 12.86 -18.05 -2.89
CA ASN A 53 11.66 -18.45 -2.14
C ASN A 53 10.34 -18.04 -2.84
N LEU A 54 10.36 -16.99 -3.66
CA LEU A 54 9.21 -16.47 -4.41
C LEU A 54 9.04 -17.14 -5.77
N VAL A 55 10.05 -17.84 -6.30
CA VAL A 55 9.93 -18.55 -7.57
C VAL A 55 8.77 -19.55 -7.53
N GLY A 56 7.90 -19.46 -8.53
CA GLY A 56 6.73 -20.33 -8.64
C GLY A 56 5.65 -19.79 -9.56
N VAL A 57 4.61 -20.59 -9.71
CA VAL A 57 3.38 -20.25 -10.41
C VAL A 57 2.26 -20.16 -9.39
N TYR A 58 1.43 -19.14 -9.48
CA TYR A 58 0.42 -18.83 -8.48
C TYR A 58 -0.93 -18.50 -9.10
N ASP A 59 -1.99 -19.01 -8.50
CA ASP A 59 -3.37 -18.64 -8.85
C ASP A 59 -3.79 -17.40 -8.05
N PHE A 60 -4.36 -16.41 -8.74
CA PHE A 60 -4.91 -15.22 -8.10
C PHE A 60 -6.15 -15.58 -7.28
N ILE A 61 -6.10 -15.34 -5.96
CA ILE A 61 -7.20 -15.65 -5.04
C ILE A 61 -8.16 -14.47 -4.96
N ASP A 62 -7.65 -13.32 -4.51
CA ASP A 62 -8.40 -12.07 -4.37
C ASP A 62 -7.48 -10.88 -4.07
N MET A 63 -8.07 -9.70 -4.20
CA MET A 63 -7.53 -8.42 -3.80
C MET A 63 -8.50 -7.75 -2.83
N ALA A 64 -8.04 -7.42 -1.63
CA ALA A 64 -8.78 -6.64 -0.65
C ALA A 64 -8.22 -5.23 -0.58
N VAL A 65 -9.11 -4.22 -0.55
CA VAL A 65 -8.73 -2.80 -0.48
C VAL A 65 -9.51 -2.14 0.64
N LYS A 66 -8.80 -1.38 1.48
CA LYS A 66 -9.39 -0.62 2.57
C LYS A 66 -8.72 0.72 2.74
N GLY A 67 -9.50 1.79 2.84
CA GLY A 67 -8.98 3.12 3.14
C GLY A 67 -9.90 4.24 2.71
N THR A 68 -9.31 5.40 2.42
CA THR A 68 -10.06 6.60 2.03
C THR A 68 -9.42 7.32 0.87
N THR A 69 -10.27 7.89 0.03
CA THR A 69 -9.89 8.92 -0.95
C THR A 69 -10.55 10.22 -0.53
N LYS A 70 -9.75 11.25 -0.34
CA LYS A 70 -10.18 12.60 0.06
C LYS A 70 -9.97 13.53 -1.11
N THR A 71 -10.98 14.31 -1.44
CA THR A 71 -10.89 15.37 -2.45
C THR A 71 -11.24 16.70 -1.81
N GLU A 72 -10.52 17.74 -2.21
CA GLU A 72 -10.86 19.13 -1.93
C GLU A 72 -10.93 19.85 -3.26
N SER A 73 -12.05 20.51 -3.56
CA SER A 73 -12.20 21.30 -4.78
C SER A 73 -12.70 22.71 -4.45
N ARG A 74 -12.26 23.69 -5.24
CA ARG A 74 -12.68 25.08 -5.08
C ARG A 74 -13.43 25.57 -6.32
N THR A 75 -14.72 25.80 -6.17
CA THR A 75 -15.60 26.25 -7.26
C THR A 75 -16.49 27.38 -6.78
N GLY A 76 -16.55 28.48 -7.54
CA GLY A 76 -17.44 29.61 -7.23
C GLY A 76 -17.16 30.27 -5.88
N GLY A 77 -15.89 30.28 -5.44
CA GLY A 77 -15.48 30.84 -4.15
C GLY A 77 -15.76 29.95 -2.93
N MET A 78 -16.45 28.82 -3.12
CA MET A 78 -16.68 27.82 -2.08
C MET A 78 -15.65 26.69 -2.17
N THR A 79 -15.27 26.13 -1.03
CA THR A 79 -14.46 24.91 -0.97
C THR A 79 -15.35 23.74 -0.59
N MET A 80 -15.34 22.68 -1.39
CA MET A 80 -16.01 21.42 -1.11
C MET A 80 -14.97 20.37 -0.76
N ARG A 81 -15.23 19.61 0.30
CA ARG A 81 -14.43 18.45 0.71
C ARG A 81 -15.27 17.20 0.60
N SER A 82 -14.74 16.15 0.01
CA SER A 82 -15.39 14.85 -0.02
C SER A 82 -14.44 13.77 0.47
N THR A 83 -14.95 12.82 1.24
CA THR A 83 -14.22 11.62 1.64
C THR A 83 -15.00 10.40 1.18
N ALA A 84 -14.41 9.63 0.27
CA ALA A 84 -14.89 8.32 -0.12
C ALA A 84 -14.21 7.24 0.75
N TYR A 85 -14.99 6.32 1.29
CA TYR A 85 -14.52 5.19 2.09
C TYR A 85 -14.57 3.92 1.26
N LEU A 86 -13.41 3.32 1.05
CA LEU A 86 -13.23 2.08 0.30
C LEU A 86 -13.05 0.93 1.29
N ASP A 87 -13.86 -0.11 1.15
CA ASP A 87 -13.72 -1.38 1.87
C ASP A 87 -14.36 -2.46 0.99
N TYR A 88 -13.54 -3.12 0.17
CA TYR A 88 -14.02 -4.16 -0.74
C TYR A 88 -13.03 -5.30 -0.89
N THR A 89 -13.54 -6.45 -1.33
CA THR A 89 -12.76 -7.58 -1.80
C THR A 89 -13.22 -7.94 -3.20
N SER A 90 -12.27 -8.17 -4.11
CA SER A 90 -12.57 -8.53 -5.48
C SER A 90 -13.23 -9.91 -5.56
N ILE A 91 -14.10 -10.09 -6.55
CA ILE A 91 -14.83 -11.33 -6.82
C ILE A 91 -14.55 -11.80 -8.26
N ASN A 92 -14.96 -13.02 -8.59
CA ASN A 92 -14.73 -13.62 -9.92
C ASN A 92 -13.26 -13.55 -10.37
N ASN A 93 -12.36 -13.71 -9.40
CA ASN A 93 -10.92 -13.58 -9.57
C ASN A 93 -10.37 -14.68 -10.48
N LYS A 94 -9.53 -14.29 -11.42
CA LYS A 94 -8.91 -15.17 -12.40
C LYS A 94 -7.52 -14.67 -12.77
N GLY A 95 -6.72 -15.59 -13.27
CA GLY A 95 -5.38 -15.31 -13.75
C GLY A 95 -4.29 -15.95 -12.92
N VAL A 96 -3.10 -15.94 -13.50
CA VAL A 96 -1.94 -16.64 -12.98
C VAL A 96 -0.78 -15.67 -12.88
N LEU A 97 -0.12 -15.62 -11.73
CA LEU A 97 1.15 -14.93 -11.54
C LEU A 97 2.28 -15.96 -11.67
N THR A 98 3.31 -15.66 -12.43
CA THR A 98 4.54 -16.47 -12.46
C THR A 98 5.71 -15.58 -12.08
N LEU A 99 6.43 -16.02 -11.04
CA LEU A 99 7.67 -15.40 -10.59
C LEU A 99 8.82 -16.34 -10.95
N THR A 100 9.76 -15.86 -11.75
CA THR A 100 11.08 -16.50 -11.94
C THR A 100 12.11 -15.79 -11.07
N GLU A 101 13.41 -16.00 -11.27
CA GLU A 101 14.45 -15.39 -10.42
C GLU A 101 14.36 -13.86 -10.34
N ASN A 102 14.03 -13.19 -11.46
CA ASN A 102 13.99 -11.74 -11.56
C ASN A 102 12.80 -11.20 -12.38
N LYS A 103 11.92 -12.07 -12.88
CA LYS A 103 10.76 -11.66 -13.66
C LYS A 103 9.44 -11.99 -13.01
N VAL A 104 8.49 -11.11 -13.21
CA VAL A 104 7.09 -11.31 -12.89
C VAL A 104 6.28 -11.27 -14.19
N THR A 105 5.38 -12.23 -14.34
CA THR A 105 4.41 -12.24 -15.43
C THR A 105 3.03 -12.56 -14.87
N SER A 106 2.01 -11.83 -15.32
CA SER A 106 0.62 -12.21 -15.12
C SER A 106 0.00 -12.63 -16.44
N LYS A 107 -0.80 -13.71 -16.40
CA LYS A 107 -1.61 -14.16 -17.52
C LYS A 107 -3.07 -14.21 -17.15
N GLY A 108 -3.90 -13.53 -17.94
CA GLY A 108 -5.36 -13.49 -17.79
C GLY A 108 -5.82 -12.95 -16.45
N LEU A 109 -5.08 -12.00 -15.86
CA LEU A 109 -5.45 -11.40 -14.58
C LEU A 109 -6.71 -10.54 -14.77
N GLY A 110 -7.78 -10.89 -14.07
CA GLY A 110 -9.03 -10.16 -14.12
C GLY A 110 -9.89 -10.44 -12.89
N TYR A 111 -10.82 -9.54 -12.62
CA TYR A 111 -11.69 -9.60 -11.45
C TYR A 111 -12.84 -8.61 -11.58
N ASP A 112 -13.83 -8.76 -10.71
CA ASP A 112 -14.91 -7.80 -10.56
C ASP A 112 -14.86 -7.18 -9.16
N VAL A 113 -15.43 -5.98 -9.02
CA VAL A 113 -15.62 -5.30 -7.74
C VAL A 113 -17.09 -4.90 -7.63
N LYS A 114 -17.74 -5.35 -6.55
CA LYS A 114 -19.14 -5.03 -6.28
C LYS A 114 -19.31 -4.60 -4.83
N GLN A 115 -19.52 -3.31 -4.59
CA GLN A 115 -19.60 -2.71 -3.25
C GLN A 115 -20.39 -1.40 -3.27
N ASN A 116 -21.05 -1.05 -2.17
CA ASN A 116 -21.56 0.31 -1.97
C ASN A 116 -20.47 1.17 -1.30
N ILE A 117 -19.97 2.18 -2.00
CA ILE A 117 -19.00 3.15 -1.48
C ILE A 117 -19.76 4.22 -0.71
N ARG A 118 -19.32 4.48 0.52
CA ARG A 118 -19.78 5.62 1.31
C ARG A 118 -18.99 6.86 0.91
N ILE A 119 -19.67 7.96 0.62
CA ILE A 119 -19.08 9.27 0.36
C ILE A 119 -19.66 10.27 1.36
N GLU A 120 -18.81 11.03 2.02
CA GLU A 120 -19.20 12.14 2.88
C GLU A 120 -18.69 13.44 2.29
N SER A 121 -19.62 14.34 1.94
CA SER A 121 -19.29 15.64 1.35
C SER A 121 -19.61 16.78 2.31
N GLN A 122 -18.78 17.82 2.34
CA GLN A 122 -18.91 19.00 3.17
C GLN A 122 -18.57 20.26 2.37
N VAL A 123 -19.37 21.32 2.54
CA VAL A 123 -18.98 22.66 2.12
C VAL A 123 -18.28 23.34 3.30
N VAL A 124 -17.03 23.78 3.10
CA VAL A 124 -16.23 24.40 4.15
C VAL A 124 -16.92 25.69 4.63
N GLY A 125 -17.09 25.82 5.95
CA GLY A 125 -17.80 26.94 6.57
C GLY A 125 -19.30 26.71 6.79
N ILE A 126 -19.87 25.63 6.25
CA ILE A 126 -21.26 25.21 6.51
C ILE A 126 -21.22 23.97 7.42
N PRO A 127 -21.85 24.01 8.62
CA PRO A 127 -21.92 22.84 9.49
C PRO A 127 -22.65 21.66 8.84
N GLY A 128 -22.11 20.46 9.04
CA GLY A 128 -22.70 19.19 8.58
C GLY A 128 -21.93 18.52 7.45
N THR A 129 -22.21 17.22 7.27
CA THR A 129 -21.79 16.42 6.12
C THR A 129 -23.03 15.87 5.43
N VAL A 130 -22.96 15.75 4.10
CA VAL A 130 -23.99 15.10 3.29
C VAL A 130 -23.47 13.71 2.96
N PRO A 131 -24.03 12.67 3.59
CA PRO A 131 -23.70 11.31 3.23
C PRO A 131 -24.38 10.87 1.93
N LEU A 132 -23.64 10.17 1.08
CA LEU A 132 -24.10 9.59 -0.17
C LEU A 132 -23.56 8.17 -0.26
N ASP A 133 -24.40 7.22 -0.67
CA ASP A 133 -23.96 5.86 -0.97
C ASP A 133 -23.98 5.67 -2.49
N PHE A 134 -22.87 5.18 -3.04
CA PHE A 134 -22.71 4.98 -4.49
C PHE A 134 -22.43 3.49 -4.77
N PRO A 135 -23.26 2.81 -5.57
CA PRO A 135 -22.95 1.44 -5.97
C PRO A 135 -21.79 1.43 -6.96
N MET A 136 -20.70 0.77 -6.59
CA MET A 136 -19.59 0.42 -7.47
C MET A 136 -19.80 -1.02 -7.96
N ASP A 137 -19.93 -1.18 -9.28
CA ASP A 137 -20.04 -2.46 -9.98
C ASP A 137 -19.13 -2.38 -11.22
N GLU A 138 -17.87 -2.74 -11.02
CA GLU A 138 -16.78 -2.56 -11.99
C GLU A 138 -16.21 -3.92 -12.37
N SER A 139 -15.95 -4.12 -13.67
CA SER A 139 -15.34 -5.35 -14.20
C SER A 139 -14.01 -5.04 -14.85
N PHE A 140 -12.97 -5.75 -14.41
CA PHE A 140 -11.61 -5.67 -14.95
C PHE A 140 -11.39 -6.88 -15.86
N PRO A 141 -11.41 -6.69 -17.19
CA PRO A 141 -11.26 -7.80 -18.12
C PRO A 141 -9.88 -8.45 -17.95
N PRO A 142 -9.74 -9.76 -18.27
CA PRO A 142 -8.46 -10.44 -18.27
C PRO A 142 -7.41 -9.68 -19.08
N SER A 143 -6.26 -9.44 -18.47
CA SER A 143 -5.11 -8.84 -19.12
C SER A 143 -3.82 -9.56 -18.75
N ASP A 144 -2.85 -9.44 -19.63
CA ASP A 144 -1.50 -9.96 -19.43
C ASP A 144 -0.57 -8.78 -19.10
N ALA A 145 0.41 -9.02 -18.25
CA ALA A 145 1.44 -8.05 -17.95
C ALA A 145 2.76 -8.77 -17.68
N GLU A 146 3.86 -8.08 -17.92
CA GLU A 146 5.20 -8.55 -17.59
C GLU A 146 6.02 -7.43 -17.01
N GLY A 147 6.97 -7.79 -16.17
CA GLY A 147 7.94 -6.87 -15.63
C GLY A 147 9.06 -7.61 -14.92
N ASP A 148 9.94 -6.84 -14.33
CA ASP A 148 11.02 -7.33 -13.49
C ASP A 148 10.66 -7.12 -12.01
N TYR A 149 11.32 -7.87 -11.14
CA TYR A 149 11.26 -7.60 -9.71
C TYR A 149 12.60 -7.85 -9.04
N VAL A 150 12.82 -7.16 -7.92
CA VAL A 150 13.96 -7.37 -7.03
C VAL A 150 13.46 -7.47 -5.58
N LEU A 151 14.10 -8.32 -4.78
CA LEU A 151 13.87 -8.32 -3.35
C LEU A 151 14.54 -7.12 -2.69
N LYS A 152 13.85 -6.51 -1.73
CA LYS A 152 14.35 -5.44 -0.87
C LYS A 152 14.32 -5.94 0.57
N GLY A 153 15.46 -6.43 1.05
CA GLY A 153 15.54 -7.11 2.35
C GLY A 153 14.76 -8.43 2.37
N ALA A 154 14.34 -8.84 3.57
CA ALA A 154 13.74 -10.17 3.79
C ALA A 154 12.23 -10.25 3.48
N ASP A 155 11.53 -9.12 3.45
CA ASP A 155 10.06 -9.06 3.46
C ASP A 155 9.48 -8.09 2.43
N SER A 156 10.28 -7.55 1.52
CA SER A 156 9.81 -6.57 0.54
C SER A 156 10.21 -6.95 -0.88
N ILE A 157 9.32 -6.69 -1.83
CA ILE A 157 9.51 -6.92 -3.26
C ILE A 157 9.31 -5.60 -4.00
N LYS A 158 10.24 -5.21 -4.87
CA LYS A 158 10.10 -4.07 -5.74
C LYS A 158 9.87 -4.52 -7.17
N PHE A 159 8.76 -4.12 -7.78
CA PHE A 159 8.39 -4.38 -9.16
C PHE A 159 8.81 -3.23 -10.08
N THR A 160 9.22 -3.55 -11.30
CA THR A 160 9.50 -2.60 -12.39
C THR A 160 8.75 -3.05 -13.64
N GLY A 161 7.92 -2.18 -14.21
CA GLY A 161 7.08 -2.52 -15.38
C GLY A 161 5.86 -3.38 -15.09
N PHE A 162 5.70 -3.85 -13.84
CA PHE A 162 4.54 -4.61 -13.38
C PHE A 162 3.82 -3.86 -12.26
N ASN A 163 2.49 -3.86 -12.31
CA ASN A 163 1.67 -3.14 -11.37
C ASN A 163 0.29 -3.77 -11.19
N ILE A 164 -0.21 -3.79 -9.96
CA ILE A 164 -1.58 -4.17 -9.62
C ILE A 164 -2.27 -2.92 -9.07
N ASN A 165 -3.03 -2.25 -9.93
CA ASN A 165 -3.75 -1.04 -9.56
C ASN A 165 -5.15 -1.40 -9.04
N PRO A 166 -5.49 -1.07 -7.79
CA PRO A 166 -6.88 -1.11 -7.37
C PRO A 166 -7.66 0.04 -8.01
N PRO A 167 -8.97 -0.10 -8.30
CA PRO A 167 -9.82 1.06 -8.54
C PRO A 167 -9.87 1.94 -7.29
N VAL A 168 -9.34 3.16 -7.40
CA VAL A 168 -9.19 4.09 -6.27
C VAL A 168 -10.19 5.25 -6.26
N ASN A 169 -10.96 5.49 -7.34
CA ASN A 169 -11.91 6.60 -7.39
C ASN A 169 -12.86 6.60 -8.61
N ALA A 170 -13.97 7.34 -8.45
CA ALA A 170 -14.86 7.81 -9.51
C ALA A 170 -14.34 9.05 -10.26
N SER A 171 -13.12 9.51 -9.96
CA SER A 171 -12.56 10.78 -10.46
C SER A 171 -11.49 10.62 -11.55
N GLY A 172 -11.21 9.40 -12.01
CA GLY A 172 -10.31 9.14 -13.14
C GLY A 172 -8.85 9.54 -12.91
N LEU A 173 -8.40 9.66 -11.65
CA LEU A 173 -6.99 9.90 -11.35
C LEU A 173 -6.29 8.55 -11.28
N GLU A 174 -5.34 8.34 -12.20
CA GLU A 174 -4.45 7.19 -12.18
C GLU A 174 -3.57 7.28 -10.95
N GLY A 175 -3.65 6.25 -10.11
CA GLY A 175 -2.84 6.24 -8.92
C GLY A 175 -1.37 5.92 -9.21
N LYS A 176 -0.42 6.64 -8.60
CA LYS A 176 0.99 6.27 -8.64
C LYS A 176 1.28 5.16 -7.64
N THR A 177 1.32 3.91 -8.09
CA THR A 177 1.58 2.79 -7.18
C THR A 177 2.98 2.83 -6.62
N ASN A 178 3.08 2.45 -5.35
CA ASN A 178 4.37 2.17 -4.76
C ASN A 178 4.92 0.93 -5.43
N THR A 179 6.08 1.08 -6.06
CA THR A 179 6.77 -0.03 -6.73
C THR A 179 7.25 -1.08 -5.75
N THR A 180 7.22 -0.82 -4.42
CA THR A 180 7.69 -1.74 -3.39
C THR A 180 6.54 -2.20 -2.49
N MET A 181 6.27 -3.50 -2.48
CA MET A 181 5.26 -4.15 -1.64
C MET A 181 5.92 -4.96 -0.53
N LYS A 182 5.25 -5.09 0.62
CA LYS A 182 5.61 -6.07 1.64
C LYS A 182 5.02 -7.42 1.28
N TYR A 183 5.76 -8.51 1.48
CA TYR A 183 5.26 -9.86 1.26
C TYR A 183 5.40 -10.74 2.50
N ARG A 184 4.51 -11.71 2.63
CA ARG A 184 4.57 -12.78 3.63
C ARG A 184 3.93 -14.06 3.10
N TRP A 185 4.20 -15.16 3.78
CA TRP A 185 3.58 -16.46 3.51
C TRP A 185 2.54 -16.82 4.55
N ASP A 186 1.50 -17.50 4.12
CA ASP A 186 0.51 -18.19 4.96
C ASP A 186 0.27 -19.58 4.36
N GLY A 187 1.04 -20.56 4.83
CA GLY A 187 1.17 -21.85 4.15
C GLY A 187 1.71 -21.69 2.74
N ASP A 188 0.92 -22.05 1.75
CA ASP A 188 1.19 -21.91 0.32
C ASP A 188 0.55 -20.65 -0.30
N ILE A 189 0.00 -19.75 0.51
CA ILE A 189 -0.52 -18.47 0.06
C ILE A 189 0.57 -17.40 0.19
N LEU A 190 0.97 -16.82 -0.94
CA LEU A 190 1.74 -15.60 -1.00
C LEU A 190 0.79 -14.41 -0.80
N ILE A 191 1.13 -13.55 0.15
CA ILE A 191 0.34 -12.36 0.49
C ILE A 191 1.21 -11.13 0.24
N LEU A 192 0.80 -10.29 -0.70
CA LEU A 192 1.42 -9.01 -1.00
C LEU A 192 0.59 -7.89 -0.38
N ASN A 193 1.24 -6.96 0.32
CA ASN A 193 0.62 -5.80 0.91
C ASN A 193 1.25 -4.54 0.36
N ASP A 194 0.42 -3.64 -0.10
CA ASP A 194 0.81 -2.29 -0.48
C ASP A 194 0.05 -1.27 0.36
N ALA A 195 0.70 -0.14 0.60
CA ALA A 195 0.08 1.04 1.15
C ALA A 195 0.21 2.12 0.08
N TYR A 196 -0.90 2.55 -0.48
CA TYR A 196 -0.96 3.55 -1.50
C TYR A 196 -1.32 4.88 -0.85
N ILE A 197 -0.33 5.78 -0.86
CA ILE A 197 -0.44 7.14 -0.35
C ILE A 197 -0.01 8.07 -1.47
N ASP A 198 -0.94 8.82 -2.02
CA ASP A 198 -0.67 9.79 -3.07
C ASP A 198 -1.42 11.09 -2.79
N SER A 199 -0.83 12.19 -3.23
CA SER A 199 -1.44 13.50 -3.18
C SER A 199 -1.14 14.26 -4.46
N ASN A 200 -1.89 13.99 -5.52
CA ASN A 200 -1.70 14.65 -6.81
C ASN A 200 -3.03 14.89 -7.51
N SER A 201 -3.13 16.04 -8.16
CA SER A 201 -4.19 16.39 -9.09
C SER A 201 -3.56 17.21 -10.21
N PRO A 202 -3.85 16.91 -11.49
CA PRO A 202 -3.41 17.72 -12.62
C PRO A 202 -4.12 19.08 -12.66
N ASP A 203 -5.27 19.20 -12.02
CA ASP A 203 -6.00 20.46 -11.88
C ASP A 203 -5.61 21.15 -10.55
N PRO A 204 -5.03 22.36 -10.57
CA PRO A 204 -4.63 23.07 -9.36
C PRO A 204 -5.81 23.51 -8.48
N SER A 205 -7.04 23.48 -9.00
CA SER A 205 -8.27 23.77 -8.24
C SER A 205 -8.81 22.58 -7.45
N VAL A 206 -8.21 21.39 -7.65
CA VAL A 206 -8.56 20.15 -6.98
C VAL A 206 -7.32 19.60 -6.27
N THR A 207 -7.45 19.23 -5.01
CA THR A 207 -6.47 18.41 -4.31
C THR A 207 -7.09 17.05 -4.08
N VAL A 208 -6.37 15.99 -4.42
CA VAL A 208 -6.76 14.62 -4.07
C VAL A 208 -5.70 14.05 -3.16
N SER A 209 -6.12 13.39 -2.10
CA SER A 209 -5.28 12.62 -1.19
C SER A 209 -5.87 11.23 -1.06
N VAL A 210 -5.04 10.22 -1.27
CA VAL A 210 -5.45 8.82 -1.12
C VAL A 210 -4.63 8.21 0.01
N ASP A 211 -5.30 7.43 0.84
CA ASP A 211 -4.69 6.58 1.86
C ASP A 211 -5.45 5.26 1.85
N ILE A 212 -4.92 4.29 1.09
CA ILE A 212 -5.51 2.97 0.99
C ILE A 212 -4.45 1.90 1.25
N LYS A 213 -4.90 0.78 1.80
CA LYS A 213 -4.13 -0.44 1.93
C LYS A 213 -4.72 -1.47 0.99
N MET A 214 -3.84 -2.12 0.24
CA MET A 214 -4.19 -3.20 -0.66
C MET A 214 -3.50 -4.48 -0.19
N THR A 215 -4.26 -5.57 -0.13
CA THR A 215 -3.73 -6.91 0.11
C THR A 215 -4.11 -7.79 -1.07
N VAL A 216 -3.12 -8.37 -1.74
CA VAL A 216 -3.30 -9.30 -2.84
C VAL A 216 -2.86 -10.68 -2.40
N ARG A 217 -3.67 -11.70 -2.67
CA ARG A 217 -3.38 -13.09 -2.29
C ARG A 217 -3.25 -13.99 -3.50
N TYR A 218 -2.22 -14.82 -3.47
CA TYR A 218 -1.84 -15.73 -4.54
C TYR A 218 -1.58 -17.12 -3.96
N LYS A 219 -2.24 -18.15 -4.49
CA LYS A 219 -2.06 -19.55 -4.07
C LYS A 219 -0.96 -20.18 -4.90
N LYS A 220 0.11 -20.68 -4.29
CA LYS A 220 1.18 -21.40 -4.99
C LYS A 220 0.64 -22.70 -5.56
N ARG A 221 0.92 -22.97 -6.84
CA ARG A 221 0.65 -24.25 -7.47
C ARG A 221 1.67 -25.30 -6.99
N PRO A 222 1.26 -26.58 -6.89
CA PRO A 222 2.14 -27.68 -6.52
C PRO A 222 3.25 -27.91 -7.55
#